data_AF-A0A1W9GHL5-F1
#
_entry.id   AF-A0A1W9GHL5-F1
#
_cell.length_a   1.000
_cell.length_b   1.000
_cell.length_c   1.000
_cell.angle_alpha   90.00
_cell.angle_beta   90.00
_cell.angle_gamma   90.00
#
_symmetry.space_group_name_H-M   'P 1'
#
loop_
_entity.id
_entity.type
_entity.pdbx_description
1 polymer ?
#
loop_
_entity_poly.entity_id
_entity_poly.type
_entity_poly.pdbx_seq_one_letter_code
_entity_poly.pdbx_strand_id
1 'polypeptide(L)'
;MTAGHAPALKRTDVGMDVLWPSAGPLVFYGDELSDTPASAFVMDAIGTSPPGSGLQLTVTNSRRIPDGSFRLKPNGKVIGVPTTLVAITVAYQDPLTAPVTHAPGTVQWTSTVKRPRRAIKSVVTQWVVFTGLKQHGFPNDTAVFQQPVDTTPEAPGMVAEQIPFTTEISRALPESLVWWGPNDQPGTFTAAAARAASFPDLRDRIALLNRILIIDPNQVDALQVLTKHLYAVLLGDAAKGHSLTVKDPALSLTVNEFYWNIYAGAARLDLSNGMEMGGLPQPTPADFLYRMVPALETLAKIRPEQLDNRFRLGMAYRWNNDQLPMIETFEALVRDIPDNRKTPKAEALLQLAWSRINKVAWNRTLHDPDSLQAYADAEKASGLAELPIDKFLAEYTMAYSMIFMPDYGDKAKMLRHLTDAKLWFDEVPGKDDAVWRYFLHSELLKAVLDADPTFRPILASTLKRNG
;
A
#
# COMPACT_ATOMS: atom_id res chain seq x y z
N MET A 1 15.03 15.97 23.37
CA MET A 1 15.36 15.41 22.03
C MET A 1 16.19 16.45 21.30
N THR A 2 17.40 16.10 20.87
CA THR A 2 18.39 17.06 20.34
C THR A 2 18.33 17.17 18.82
N ALA A 3 18.74 18.33 18.27
CA ALA A 3 18.78 18.60 16.83
C ALA A 3 19.58 17.55 16.03
N GLY A 4 20.60 16.92 16.65
CA GLY A 4 21.44 15.90 16.01
C GLY A 4 20.75 14.56 15.71
N HIS A 5 19.59 14.28 16.30
CA HIS A 5 18.80 13.06 16.01
C HIS A 5 17.70 13.29 14.97
N ALA A 6 17.39 14.55 14.65
CA ALA A 6 16.32 14.90 13.72
C ALA A 6 16.45 14.24 12.33
N PRO A 7 17.66 14.08 11.73
CA PRO A 7 17.81 13.40 10.44
C PRO A 7 17.42 11.91 10.45
N ALA A 8 17.64 11.23 11.59
CA ALA A 8 17.29 9.81 11.79
C ALA A 8 15.82 9.61 12.18
N LEU A 9 15.14 10.69 12.59
CA LEU A 9 13.73 10.71 12.97
C LEU A 9 12.84 11.17 11.81
N LYS A 10 13.15 10.76 10.58
CA LYS A 10 12.31 11.06 9.41
C LYS A 10 11.00 10.28 9.47
N ARG A 11 9.90 11.01 9.70
CA ARG A 11 8.53 10.55 9.43
C ARG A 11 8.35 10.56 7.92
N THR A 12 8.13 9.41 7.29
CA THR A 12 7.99 9.36 5.82
C THR A 12 6.58 8.91 5.45
N ASP A 13 5.85 9.77 4.75
CA ASP A 13 4.51 9.51 4.21
C ASP A 13 4.62 9.18 2.72
N VAL A 14 5.19 8.02 2.40
CA VAL A 14 5.35 7.61 1.00
C VAL A 14 4.69 6.24 0.78
N GLY A 15 4.12 6.03 -0.40
CA GLY A 15 3.37 4.82 -0.74
C GLY A 15 4.25 3.59 -1.01
N MET A 16 3.68 2.44 -0.68
CA MET A 16 4.00 1.04 -1.02
C MET A 16 5.33 0.39 -0.65
N ASP A 17 6.48 0.98 -0.98
CA ASP A 17 7.79 0.49 -0.48
C ASP A 17 8.17 1.12 0.86
N VAL A 18 7.17 1.71 1.52
CA VAL A 18 7.30 2.66 2.62
C VAL A 18 6.20 2.40 3.66
N LEU A 19 6.63 2.53 4.92
CA LEU A 19 5.79 2.48 6.11
C LEU A 19 4.76 3.60 6.07
N TRP A 20 3.48 3.25 6.12
CA TRP A 20 2.43 4.22 6.41
C TRP A 20 2.66 4.81 7.81
N PRO A 21 2.51 6.12 8.02
CA PRO A 21 2.63 6.72 9.34
C PRO A 21 1.62 6.10 10.34
N SER A 22 2.04 5.83 11.57
CA SER A 22 1.18 5.34 12.67
C SER A 22 1.26 6.26 13.87
N ALA A 23 0.39 6.04 14.86
CA ALA A 23 0.48 6.67 16.19
C ALA A 23 1.76 6.31 16.99
N GLY A 24 2.69 5.54 16.42
CA GLY A 24 4.03 5.27 16.97
C GLY A 24 5.05 5.11 15.84
N PRO A 25 5.79 6.15 15.43
CA PRO A 25 6.67 6.10 14.26
C PRO A 25 7.82 5.10 14.45
N LEU A 26 8.24 4.45 13.37
CA LEU A 26 9.52 3.74 13.34
C LEU A 26 10.65 4.73 13.03
N VAL A 27 11.82 4.46 13.60
CA VAL A 27 13.05 5.16 13.28
C VAL A 27 13.53 4.71 11.90
N PHE A 28 13.83 5.68 11.03
CA PHE A 28 14.29 5.42 9.66
C PHE A 28 15.61 6.15 9.41
N TYR A 29 16.69 5.39 9.22
CA TYR A 29 18.03 5.95 9.09
C TYR A 29 18.40 6.46 7.70
N GLY A 30 17.65 6.11 6.65
CA GLY A 30 17.98 6.52 5.28
C GLY A 30 19.34 5.98 4.78
N ASP A 31 20.02 6.75 3.93
CA ASP A 31 21.26 6.34 3.25
C ASP A 31 22.54 6.66 4.03
N GLU A 32 22.50 7.65 4.90
CA GLU A 32 23.68 8.22 5.57
C GLU A 32 24.00 7.47 6.88
N LEU A 33 23.97 6.14 6.82
CA LEU A 33 24.24 5.28 7.98
C LEU A 33 25.64 5.51 8.56
N SER A 34 26.64 5.78 7.71
CA SER A 34 28.03 6.06 8.11
C SER A 34 28.18 7.39 8.87
N ASP A 35 27.31 8.34 8.58
CA ASP A 35 27.35 9.70 9.14
C ASP A 35 26.35 9.86 10.29
N THR A 36 25.48 8.87 10.47
CA THR A 36 24.55 8.78 11.58
C THR A 36 25.32 8.55 12.89
N PRO A 37 25.15 9.41 13.92
CA PRO A 37 25.86 9.25 15.18
C PRO A 37 25.48 7.95 15.87
N ALA A 38 26.44 7.28 16.51
CA ALA A 38 26.20 6.00 17.19
C ALA A 38 25.04 6.04 18.21
N SER A 39 24.81 7.19 18.85
CA SER A 39 23.71 7.41 19.79
C SER A 39 22.32 7.34 19.16
N ALA A 40 22.20 7.57 17.85
CA ALA A 40 20.94 7.39 17.15
C ALA A 40 20.48 5.93 17.13
N PHE A 41 21.36 4.95 17.40
CA PHE A 41 21.00 3.52 17.40
C PHE A 41 20.58 2.98 18.77
N VAL A 42 20.72 3.78 19.83
CA VAL A 42 20.41 3.39 21.22
C VAL A 42 19.50 4.38 21.92
N MET A 43 18.79 5.24 21.16
CA MET A 43 17.84 6.19 21.74
C MET A 43 16.62 5.50 22.34
N ASP A 44 16.06 6.09 23.40
CA ASP A 44 14.88 5.58 24.10
C ASP A 44 13.64 5.39 23.20
N ALA A 45 13.63 6.06 22.04
CA ALA A 45 12.56 5.95 21.05
C ALA A 45 12.64 4.68 20.19
N ILE A 46 13.72 3.89 20.26
CA ILE A 46 13.89 2.66 19.47
C ILE A 46 13.51 1.43 20.28
N GLY A 47 12.91 0.44 19.60
CA GLY A 47 12.81 -0.90 20.12
C GLY A 47 11.90 -1.02 21.33
N THR A 48 10.95 -0.09 21.51
CA THR A 48 10.00 -0.11 22.62
C THR A 48 9.16 -1.39 22.59
N SER A 49 9.65 -2.44 23.26
CA SER A 49 9.01 -3.73 23.40
C SER A 49 8.97 -4.06 24.89
N PRO A 50 7.80 -3.92 25.54
CA PRO A 50 7.68 -4.23 26.95
C PRO A 50 8.03 -5.70 27.24
N PRO A 51 8.79 -6.01 28.32
CA PRO A 51 9.34 -5.09 29.32
C PRO A 51 10.76 -4.58 28.98
N GLY A 52 11.00 -3.27 29.15
CA GLY A 52 12.32 -2.64 29.03
C GLY A 52 12.53 -1.81 27.76
N SER A 53 13.78 -1.51 27.42
CA SER A 53 14.16 -0.74 26.22
C SER A 53 14.08 -1.56 24.92
N GLY A 54 13.88 -2.88 25.01
CA GLY A 54 13.89 -3.84 23.89
C GLY A 54 15.20 -3.88 23.09
N LEU A 55 16.31 -3.44 23.69
CA LEU A 55 17.67 -3.49 23.14
C LEU A 55 18.53 -4.47 23.94
N GLN A 56 19.45 -5.14 23.25
CA GLN A 56 20.58 -5.85 23.86
C GLN A 56 21.89 -5.23 23.37
N LEU A 57 22.74 -4.84 24.32
CA LEU A 57 24.02 -4.19 24.05
C LEU A 57 25.17 -5.11 24.47
N THR A 58 26.05 -5.43 23.54
CA THR A 58 27.21 -6.28 23.81
C THR A 58 28.48 -5.58 23.34
N VAL A 59 29.43 -5.37 24.24
CA VAL A 59 30.77 -4.87 23.86
C VAL A 59 31.51 -5.99 23.15
N THR A 60 31.88 -5.77 21.90
CA THR A 60 32.56 -6.77 21.05
C THR A 60 34.05 -6.50 20.89
N ASN A 61 34.46 -5.23 21.02
CA ASN A 61 35.86 -4.85 20.98
C ASN A 61 36.09 -3.56 21.78
N SER A 62 37.30 -3.39 22.30
CA SER A 62 37.75 -2.16 22.96
C SER A 62 39.24 -1.99 22.73
N ARG A 63 39.65 -0.84 22.18
CA ARG A 63 41.05 -0.52 21.94
C ARG A 63 41.36 0.91 22.27
N ARG A 64 42.55 1.16 22.82
CA ARG A 64 43.06 2.53 23.00
C ARG A 64 43.34 3.15 21.62
N ILE A 65 42.97 4.41 21.46
CA ILE A 65 43.34 5.24 20.30
C ILE A 65 44.15 6.43 20.79
N PRO A 66 44.77 7.24 19.90
CA PRO A 66 45.43 8.47 20.32
C PRO A 66 44.52 9.33 21.19
N ASP A 67 45.12 9.97 22.19
CA ASP A 67 44.40 10.79 23.17
C ASP A 67 43.58 11.87 22.45
N GLY A 68 42.34 12.05 22.90
CA GLY A 68 41.43 13.05 22.37
C GLY A 68 41.74 14.39 22.99
N SER A 69 41.44 15.48 22.29
CA SER A 69 41.78 16.80 22.79
C SER A 69 40.68 17.84 22.63
N PHE A 70 40.60 18.76 23.59
CA PHE A 70 39.62 19.84 23.58
C PHE A 70 40.10 21.03 24.41
N ARG A 71 39.39 22.16 24.29
CA ARG A 71 39.57 23.34 25.13
C ARG A 71 38.34 23.52 26.02
N LEU A 72 38.54 23.88 27.29
CA LEU A 72 37.44 24.21 28.20
C LEU A 72 36.84 25.61 27.96
N LYS A 73 37.57 26.47 27.25
CA LYS A 73 37.18 27.86 26.90
C LYS A 73 37.69 28.19 25.49
N PRO A 74 37.06 29.12 24.75
CA PRO A 74 37.41 29.43 23.35
C PRO A 74 38.90 29.70 23.08
N ASN A 75 39.66 30.25 24.05
CA ASN A 75 41.11 30.48 23.94
C ASN A 75 41.92 29.77 25.05
N GLY A 76 41.39 28.68 25.59
CA GLY A 76 42.03 27.91 26.66
C GLY A 76 43.16 27.01 26.15
N LYS A 77 44.01 26.53 27.07
CA LYS A 77 44.99 25.48 26.78
C LYS A 77 44.27 24.22 26.27
N VAL A 78 44.82 23.60 25.23
CA VAL A 78 44.36 22.29 24.75
C VAL A 78 44.71 21.22 25.79
N ILE A 79 43.70 20.46 26.20
CA ILE A 79 43.81 19.35 27.14
C ILE A 79 43.69 18.07 26.34
N GLY A 80 44.66 17.16 26.51
CA GLY A 80 44.58 15.78 26.02
C GLY A 80 44.06 14.85 27.11
N VAL A 81 43.17 13.93 26.75
CA VAL A 81 42.62 12.93 27.66
C VAL A 81 42.73 11.53 27.06
N PRO A 82 42.96 10.48 27.86
CA PRO A 82 42.99 9.11 27.35
C PRO A 82 41.68 8.73 26.69
N THR A 83 41.80 8.18 25.47
CA THR A 83 40.65 7.85 24.62
C THR A 83 40.65 6.37 24.23
N THR A 84 39.48 5.76 24.32
CA THR A 84 39.24 4.38 23.93
C THR A 84 38.16 4.34 22.86
N LEU A 85 38.39 3.58 21.80
CA LEU A 85 37.37 3.22 20.83
C LEU A 85 36.72 1.90 21.26
N VAL A 86 35.41 1.93 21.49
CA VAL A 86 34.61 0.77 21.92
C VAL A 86 33.64 0.39 20.82
N ALA A 87 33.66 -0.87 20.38
CA ALA A 87 32.67 -1.42 19.48
C ALA A 87 31.56 -2.11 20.27
N ILE A 88 30.32 -1.75 19.98
CA ILE A 88 29.12 -2.27 20.63
C ILE A 88 28.18 -2.83 19.56
N THR A 89 27.84 -4.10 19.67
CA THR A 89 26.71 -4.68 18.94
C THR A 89 25.42 -4.24 19.62
N VAL A 90 24.57 -3.56 18.87
CA VAL A 90 23.21 -3.20 19.25
C VAL A 90 22.28 -4.20 18.57
N ALA A 91 21.56 -5.01 19.35
CA ALA A 91 20.56 -5.94 18.84
C ALA A 91 19.16 -5.53 19.32
N TYR A 92 18.19 -5.54 18.39
CA TYR A 92 16.80 -5.21 18.65
C TYR A 92 16.02 -6.49 18.94
N GLN A 93 15.14 -6.49 19.94
CA GLN A 93 14.43 -7.70 20.38
C GLN A 93 13.14 -7.98 19.59
N ASP A 94 12.49 -6.94 19.08
CA ASP A 94 11.21 -7.06 18.39
C ASP A 94 11.32 -6.55 16.93
N PRO A 95 11.06 -7.40 15.93
CA PRO A 95 11.07 -7.02 14.51
C PRO A 95 10.08 -5.90 14.17
N LEU A 96 8.96 -5.79 14.88
CA LEU A 96 7.89 -4.84 14.57
C LEU A 96 8.13 -3.43 15.14
N THR A 97 9.14 -3.28 16.00
CA THR A 97 9.55 -1.99 16.58
C THR A 97 11.02 -1.66 16.29
N ALA A 98 11.71 -2.58 15.61
CA ALA A 98 13.06 -2.39 15.11
C ALA A 98 13.15 -1.21 14.13
N PRO A 99 14.27 -0.48 14.12
CA PRO A 99 14.49 0.59 13.16
C PRO A 99 14.65 0.03 11.76
N VAL A 100 14.37 0.85 10.76
CA VAL A 100 14.42 0.49 9.34
C VAL A 100 15.46 1.31 8.58
N THR A 101 16.03 0.70 7.55
CA THR A 101 16.88 1.39 6.58
C THR A 101 16.63 0.86 5.17
N HIS A 102 17.24 1.46 4.15
CA HIS A 102 17.21 0.93 2.78
C HIS A 102 17.90 -0.44 2.71
N ALA A 103 17.36 -1.33 1.88
CA ALA A 103 17.94 -2.65 1.65
C ALA A 103 19.33 -2.54 1.01
N PRO A 104 20.24 -3.50 1.25
CA PRO A 104 21.57 -3.47 0.66
C PRO A 104 21.50 -3.49 -0.89
N GLY A 105 22.40 -2.75 -1.53
CA GLY A 105 22.53 -2.73 -2.99
C GLY A 105 21.57 -1.78 -3.74
N THR A 106 20.73 -1.02 -3.03
CA THR A 106 19.80 -0.08 -3.68
C THR A 106 20.48 1.26 -3.97
N VAL A 107 20.90 1.47 -5.22
CA VAL A 107 21.53 2.72 -5.66
C VAL A 107 20.52 3.87 -5.63
N GLN A 108 20.92 5.04 -5.11
CA GLN A 108 20.14 6.27 -5.20
C GLN A 108 20.21 6.80 -6.64
N TRP A 109 19.28 6.38 -7.47
CA TRP A 109 19.08 7.00 -8.78
C TRP A 109 18.34 8.33 -8.62
N THR A 110 18.55 9.28 -9.53
CA THR A 110 17.68 10.47 -9.68
C THR A 110 16.27 10.11 -10.19
N SER A 111 15.88 8.82 -10.16
CA SER A 111 14.63 8.31 -10.69
C SER A 111 13.58 8.16 -9.60
N THR A 112 12.33 8.11 -10.02
CA THR A 112 11.14 7.84 -9.20
C THR A 112 11.07 6.41 -8.66
N VAL A 113 12.11 5.58 -8.87
CA VAL A 113 12.13 4.18 -8.41
C VAL A 113 12.34 4.13 -6.91
N LYS A 114 11.32 3.68 -6.20
CA LYS A 114 11.33 3.51 -4.75
C LYS A 114 12.27 2.38 -4.35
N ARG A 115 13.02 2.60 -3.26
CA ARG A 115 14.01 1.64 -2.78
C ARG A 115 13.44 0.79 -1.66
N PRO A 116 13.55 -0.55 -1.75
CA PRO A 116 13.04 -1.44 -0.72
C PRO A 116 13.67 -1.12 0.64
N ARG A 117 12.87 -1.25 1.69
CA ARG A 117 13.30 -1.05 3.08
C ARG A 117 13.43 -2.40 3.77
N ARG A 118 14.25 -2.45 4.83
CA ARG A 118 14.35 -3.63 5.71
C ARG A 118 14.50 -3.22 7.17
N ALA A 119 13.93 -4.04 8.05
CA ALA A 119 14.08 -3.88 9.50
C ALA A 119 15.44 -4.42 9.95
N ILE A 120 16.12 -3.66 10.81
CA ILE A 120 17.44 -3.98 11.33
C ILE A 120 17.27 -4.88 12.55
N LYS A 121 17.94 -6.03 12.52
CA LYS A 121 18.05 -6.98 13.64
C LYS A 121 19.19 -6.60 14.57
N SER A 122 20.35 -6.28 13.99
CA SER A 122 21.47 -5.74 14.76
C SER A 122 22.41 -4.89 13.91
N VAL A 123 23.24 -4.09 14.59
CA VAL A 123 24.29 -3.26 13.98
C VAL A 123 25.45 -3.13 14.96
N VAL A 124 26.68 -3.06 14.45
CA VAL A 124 27.84 -2.67 15.25
C VAL A 124 28.01 -1.16 15.17
N THR A 125 28.09 -0.55 16.35
CA THR A 125 28.37 0.87 16.52
C THR A 125 29.74 1.04 17.17
N GLN A 126 30.49 2.03 16.72
CA GLN A 126 31.74 2.43 17.37
C GLN A 126 31.53 3.70 18.18
N TRP A 127 32.14 3.74 19.36
CA TRP A 127 31.99 4.79 20.35
C TRP A 127 33.35 5.27 20.81
N VAL A 128 33.58 6.57 20.71
CA VAL A 128 34.78 7.23 21.21
C VAL A 128 34.52 7.65 22.65
N VAL A 129 35.28 7.07 23.59
CA VAL A 129 35.09 7.27 25.04
C VAL A 129 36.31 7.98 25.61
N PHE A 130 36.09 9.15 26.17
CA PHE A 130 37.06 9.88 26.97
C PHE A 130 37.01 9.41 28.42
N THR A 131 38.17 9.35 29.07
CA THR A 131 38.32 8.94 30.46
C THR A 131 39.21 9.92 31.23
N GLY A 132 39.15 9.92 32.56
CA GLY A 132 39.91 10.87 33.38
C GLY A 132 39.35 12.30 33.30
N LEU A 133 38.08 12.49 32.99
CA LEU A 133 37.49 13.83 32.84
C LEU A 133 37.27 14.55 34.18
N LYS A 134 37.14 13.83 35.31
CA LYS A 134 36.89 14.47 36.61
C LYS A 134 38.04 15.40 37.03
N GLN A 135 39.27 15.04 36.72
CA GLN A 135 40.45 15.86 37.03
C GLN A 135 40.45 17.21 36.27
N HIS A 136 39.64 17.32 35.22
CA HIS A 136 39.48 18.52 34.41
C HIS A 136 38.18 19.29 34.72
N GLY A 137 37.48 18.92 35.80
CA GLY A 137 36.29 19.63 36.29
C GLY A 137 34.96 19.15 35.72
N PHE A 138 34.93 18.02 35.00
CA PHE A 138 33.67 17.41 34.56
C PHE A 138 32.99 16.64 35.70
N PRO A 139 31.65 16.53 35.71
CA PRO A 139 30.92 15.81 36.75
C PRO A 139 31.17 14.29 36.72
N ASN A 140 31.40 13.73 35.54
CA ASN A 140 31.67 12.31 35.32
C ASN A 140 33.10 12.11 34.83
N ASP A 141 33.67 10.95 35.15
CA ASP A 141 35.05 10.65 34.74
C ASP A 141 35.14 10.15 33.30
N THR A 142 34.02 9.65 32.79
CA THR A 142 33.88 9.16 31.42
C THR A 142 32.82 9.96 30.68
N ALA A 143 33.07 10.20 29.40
CA ALA A 143 32.08 10.74 28.49
C ALA A 143 32.25 10.16 27.10
N VAL A 144 31.14 10.07 26.37
CA VAL A 144 31.10 9.63 25.00
C VAL A 144 31.16 10.85 24.09
N PHE A 145 32.12 10.87 23.17
CA PHE A 145 32.21 11.87 22.12
C PHE A 145 31.21 11.51 21.01
N GLN A 146 30.16 12.30 20.84
CA GLN A 146 29.11 12.02 19.86
C GLN A 146 29.43 12.58 18.47
N GLN A 147 29.67 13.90 18.39
CA GLN A 147 30.00 14.63 17.17
C GLN A 147 30.91 15.81 17.51
N PRO A 148 31.79 16.25 16.59
CA PRO A 148 32.54 17.50 16.76
C PRO A 148 31.58 18.69 16.74
N VAL A 149 31.96 19.76 17.44
CA VAL A 149 31.28 21.05 17.37
C VAL A 149 31.75 21.78 16.12
N ASP A 150 30.81 22.24 15.30
CA ASP A 150 31.11 23.10 14.16
C ASP A 150 31.73 24.42 14.66
N THR A 151 32.90 24.77 14.15
CA THR A 151 33.55 26.03 14.44
C THR A 151 33.67 26.89 13.18
N THR A 152 33.72 28.21 13.37
CA THR A 152 34.05 29.14 12.29
C THR A 152 35.56 29.30 12.18
N PRO A 153 36.15 29.24 10.97
CA PRO A 153 37.56 29.54 10.78
C PRO A 153 37.91 30.93 11.31
N GLU A 154 39.06 31.06 12.00
CA GLU A 154 39.51 32.34 12.56
C GLU A 154 39.86 33.37 11.46
N ALA A 155 40.14 32.93 10.24
CA ALA A 155 40.38 33.79 9.08
C ALA A 155 39.90 33.15 7.76
N PRO A 156 39.56 33.96 6.73
CA PRO A 156 39.20 33.45 5.41
C PRO A 156 40.31 32.56 4.82
N GLY A 157 39.96 31.34 4.41
CA GLY A 157 40.91 30.36 3.86
C GLY A 157 41.54 29.40 4.87
N MET A 158 41.27 29.56 6.17
CA MET A 158 41.65 28.59 7.21
C MET A 158 40.63 27.43 7.28
N VAL A 159 41.09 26.25 7.69
CA VAL A 159 40.21 25.11 8.02
C VAL A 159 39.61 25.34 9.41
N ALA A 160 38.31 25.13 9.56
CA ALA A 160 37.64 25.18 10.86
C ALA A 160 38.25 24.14 11.83
N GLU A 161 38.51 24.54 13.07
CA GLU A 161 39.01 23.64 14.12
C GLU A 161 37.91 22.64 14.51
N GLN A 162 38.19 21.34 14.53
CA GLN A 162 37.25 20.36 15.08
C GLN A 162 37.46 20.21 16.59
N ILE A 163 36.41 20.46 17.38
CA ILE A 163 36.49 20.42 18.84
C ILE A 163 35.33 19.58 19.42
N PRO A 164 35.58 18.59 20.29
CA PRO A 164 36.87 17.92 20.53
C PRO A 164 37.49 17.33 19.26
N PHE A 165 38.82 17.29 19.18
CA PHE A 165 39.57 16.58 18.14
C PHE A 165 39.84 15.13 18.56
N THR A 166 39.53 14.19 17.68
CA THR A 166 39.78 12.75 17.82
C THR A 166 40.17 12.15 16.47
N THR A 167 40.92 11.06 16.46
CA THR A 167 41.29 10.36 15.21
C THR A 167 40.17 9.50 14.64
N GLU A 168 39.10 9.31 15.41
CA GLU A 168 37.95 8.46 15.09
C GLU A 168 36.67 9.21 15.50
N ILE A 169 35.52 8.81 14.95
CA ILE A 169 34.20 9.38 15.29
C ILE A 169 33.24 8.29 15.77
N SER A 170 32.26 8.64 16.60
CA SER A 170 31.21 7.73 17.02
C SER A 170 30.15 7.57 15.93
N ARG A 171 30.05 6.38 15.33
CA ARG A 171 29.15 6.10 14.19
C ARG A 171 28.71 4.63 14.16
N ALA A 172 27.72 4.31 13.34
CA ALA A 172 27.50 2.91 12.94
C ALA A 172 28.54 2.45 11.92
N LEU A 173 28.79 1.14 11.89
CA LEU A 173 29.56 0.47 10.85
C LEU A 173 28.57 -0.09 9.81
N PRO A 174 28.38 0.54 8.64
CA PRO A 174 27.31 0.16 7.71
C PRO A 174 27.39 -1.30 7.23
N GLU A 175 28.59 -1.84 7.09
CA GLU A 175 28.87 -3.21 6.68
C GLU A 175 28.48 -4.27 7.73
N SER A 176 28.17 -3.83 8.95
CA SER A 176 27.85 -4.71 10.10
C SER A 176 26.35 -4.95 10.32
N LEU A 177 25.51 -4.36 9.48
CA LEU A 177 24.07 -4.51 9.60
C LEU A 177 23.68 -6.00 9.47
N VAL A 178 22.68 -6.38 10.25
CA VAL A 178 21.97 -7.66 10.16
C VAL A 178 20.49 -7.32 10.11
N TRP A 179 19.73 -8.02 9.27
CA TRP A 179 18.32 -7.73 9.01
C TRP A 179 17.45 -8.81 9.59
N TRP A 180 16.24 -8.42 9.99
CA TRP A 180 15.20 -9.38 10.32
C TRP A 180 14.74 -10.10 9.05
N GLY A 181 14.53 -11.40 9.17
CA GLY A 181 13.92 -12.26 8.16
C GLY A 181 12.70 -13.01 8.68
N PRO A 182 11.95 -13.67 7.77
CA PRO A 182 10.70 -14.36 8.09
C PRO A 182 10.82 -15.42 9.20
N ASN A 183 11.98 -16.08 9.27
CA ASN A 183 12.21 -17.23 10.15
C ASN A 183 12.85 -16.86 11.49
N ASP A 184 13.20 -15.60 11.71
CA ASP A 184 13.93 -15.20 12.92
C ASP A 184 13.07 -15.22 14.19
N GLN A 185 11.76 -14.99 14.07
CA GLN A 185 10.83 -15.05 15.20
C GLN A 185 9.48 -15.66 14.79
N PRO A 186 9.42 -16.99 14.62
CA PRO A 186 8.22 -17.69 14.15
C PRO A 186 6.98 -17.36 14.98
N GLY A 187 5.82 -17.21 14.32
CA GLY A 187 4.53 -16.93 14.97
C GLY A 187 4.27 -15.47 15.31
N THR A 188 5.30 -14.63 15.46
CA THR A 188 5.16 -13.19 15.76
C THR A 188 4.35 -12.46 14.70
N PHE A 189 4.60 -12.75 13.43
CA PHE A 189 3.93 -12.08 12.32
C PHE A 189 2.46 -12.47 12.16
N THR A 190 2.12 -13.74 12.36
CA THR A 190 0.72 -14.19 12.38
C THR A 190 -0.04 -13.56 13.54
N ALA A 191 0.55 -13.53 14.74
CA ALA A 191 -0.07 -12.86 15.89
C ALA A 191 -0.24 -11.35 15.66
N ALA A 192 0.73 -10.70 15.02
CA ALA A 192 0.68 -9.28 14.69
C ALA A 192 -0.35 -8.97 13.60
N ALA A 193 -0.52 -9.83 12.60
CA ALA A 193 -1.55 -9.69 11.57
C ALA A 193 -2.96 -9.81 12.19
N ALA A 194 -3.16 -10.78 13.08
CA ALA A 194 -4.41 -10.90 13.84
C ALA A 194 -4.68 -9.67 14.71
N ARG A 195 -3.65 -9.14 15.38
CA ARG A 195 -3.75 -7.88 16.16
C ARG A 195 -4.08 -6.68 15.27
N ALA A 196 -3.47 -6.58 14.09
CA ALA A 196 -3.78 -5.49 13.16
C ALA A 196 -5.26 -5.51 12.75
N ALA A 197 -5.83 -6.70 12.50
CA ALA A 197 -7.23 -6.84 12.14
C ALA A 197 -8.19 -6.30 13.22
N SER A 198 -7.79 -6.27 14.50
CA SER A 198 -8.62 -5.74 15.59
C SER A 198 -8.47 -4.24 15.84
N PHE A 199 -7.51 -3.57 15.21
CA PHE A 199 -7.33 -2.12 15.37
C PHE A 199 -8.53 -1.37 14.77
N PRO A 200 -9.14 -0.39 15.46
CA PRO A 200 -10.27 0.36 14.93
C PRO A 200 -9.84 1.35 13.85
N ASP A 201 -8.65 1.94 13.99
CA ASP A 201 -8.11 2.92 13.07
C ASP A 201 -7.41 2.25 11.88
N LEU A 202 -7.78 2.67 10.67
CA LEU A 202 -7.24 2.11 9.42
C LEU A 202 -5.74 2.39 9.27
N ARG A 203 -5.29 3.58 9.68
CA ARG A 203 -3.90 4.01 9.52
C ARG A 203 -2.99 3.18 10.41
N ASP A 204 -3.36 2.94 11.66
CA ASP A 204 -2.63 2.07 12.57
C ASP A 204 -2.64 0.61 12.11
N ARG A 205 -3.78 0.13 11.59
CA ARG A 205 -3.90 -1.21 11.00
C ARG A 205 -2.91 -1.40 9.84
N ILE A 206 -2.96 -0.51 8.84
CA ILE A 206 -2.07 -0.59 7.67
C ILE A 206 -0.61 -0.44 8.08
N ALA A 207 -0.30 0.46 9.02
CA ALA A 207 1.06 0.64 9.50
C ALA A 207 1.63 -0.64 10.13
N LEU A 208 0.87 -1.36 10.96
CA LEU A 208 1.32 -2.64 11.54
C LEU A 208 1.52 -3.71 10.46
N LEU A 209 0.59 -3.81 9.49
CA LEU A 209 0.71 -4.76 8.38
C LEU A 209 1.97 -4.48 7.53
N ASN A 210 2.30 -3.21 7.29
CA ASN A 210 3.51 -2.86 6.55
C ASN A 210 4.80 -3.28 7.26
N ARG A 211 4.82 -3.23 8.59
CA ARG A 211 5.98 -3.69 9.38
C ARG A 211 6.20 -5.18 9.21
N ILE A 212 5.11 -5.95 9.14
CA ILE A 212 5.17 -7.39 8.82
C ILE A 212 5.70 -7.59 7.41
N LEU A 213 5.11 -6.92 6.42
CA LEU A 213 5.41 -7.14 4.99
C LEU A 213 6.79 -6.64 4.55
N ILE A 214 7.42 -5.72 5.29
CA ILE A 214 8.83 -5.33 5.08
C ILE A 214 9.79 -6.46 5.48
N ILE A 215 9.38 -7.34 6.39
CA ILE A 215 10.21 -8.44 6.91
C ILE A 215 9.90 -9.74 6.19
N ASP A 216 8.61 -10.03 6.03
CA ASP A 216 8.10 -11.14 5.24
C ASP A 216 7.09 -10.64 4.20
N PRO A 217 7.54 -10.31 2.97
CA PRO A 217 6.66 -9.88 1.90
C PRO A 217 5.61 -10.92 1.49
N ASN A 218 5.83 -12.20 1.83
CA ASN A 218 4.93 -13.30 1.47
C ASN A 218 4.04 -13.73 2.66
N GLN A 219 3.97 -12.94 3.73
CA GLN A 219 3.17 -13.30 4.90
C GLN A 219 1.68 -13.26 4.55
N VAL A 220 1.06 -14.44 4.46
CA VAL A 220 -0.29 -14.65 3.93
C VAL A 220 -1.36 -13.90 4.73
N ASP A 221 -1.34 -13.98 6.07
CA ASP A 221 -2.36 -13.37 6.92
C ASP A 221 -2.35 -11.84 6.79
N ALA A 222 -1.16 -11.23 6.75
CA ALA A 222 -0.98 -9.80 6.63
C ALA A 222 -1.44 -9.31 5.26
N LEU A 223 -1.10 -10.03 4.19
CA LEU A 223 -1.60 -9.73 2.84
C LEU A 223 -3.13 -9.85 2.76
N GLN A 224 -3.72 -10.90 3.34
CA GLN A 224 -5.17 -11.10 3.34
C GLN A 224 -5.90 -9.98 4.11
N VAL A 225 -5.39 -9.64 5.31
CA VAL A 225 -5.95 -8.53 6.10
C VAL A 225 -5.78 -7.22 5.33
N LEU A 226 -4.60 -6.93 4.77
CA LEU A 226 -4.35 -5.70 4.02
C LEU A 226 -5.32 -5.57 2.84
N THR A 227 -5.34 -6.56 1.95
CA THR A 227 -6.15 -6.51 0.72
C THR A 227 -7.64 -6.43 1.01
N LYS A 228 -8.15 -7.20 1.98
CA LYS A 228 -9.57 -7.12 2.39
C LYS A 228 -9.95 -5.72 2.88
N HIS A 229 -9.08 -5.07 3.65
CA HIS A 229 -9.36 -3.74 4.17
C HIS A 229 -9.27 -2.66 3.11
N LEU A 230 -8.24 -2.67 2.26
CA LEU A 230 -8.11 -1.72 1.15
C LEU A 230 -9.28 -1.84 0.18
N TYR A 231 -9.70 -3.07 -0.12
CA TYR A 231 -10.88 -3.35 -0.94
C TYR A 231 -12.14 -2.74 -0.33
N ALA A 232 -12.38 -2.97 0.96
CA ALA A 232 -13.53 -2.42 1.67
C ALA A 232 -13.53 -0.88 1.72
N VAL A 233 -12.36 -0.25 1.83
CA VAL A 233 -12.23 1.23 1.77
C VAL A 233 -12.63 1.75 0.41
N LEU A 234 -12.13 1.14 -0.68
CA LEU A 234 -12.52 1.51 -2.04
C LEU A 234 -14.03 1.35 -2.24
N LEU A 235 -14.63 0.25 -1.80
CA LEU A 235 -16.09 0.07 -1.87
C LEU A 235 -16.85 1.12 -1.04
N GLY A 236 -16.33 1.49 0.13
CA GLY A 236 -16.90 2.55 0.95
C GLY A 236 -16.84 3.93 0.28
N ASP A 237 -15.78 4.21 -0.47
CA ASP A 237 -15.67 5.45 -1.25
C ASP A 237 -16.60 5.44 -2.48
N ALA A 238 -16.79 4.28 -3.12
CA ALA A 238 -17.85 4.12 -4.13
C ALA A 238 -19.24 4.40 -3.55
N ALA A 239 -19.54 3.88 -2.36
CA ALA A 239 -20.82 4.11 -1.69
C ALA A 239 -21.10 5.61 -1.47
N LYS A 240 -20.07 6.38 -1.10
CA LYS A 240 -20.17 7.84 -1.01
C LYS A 240 -20.35 8.47 -2.39
N GLY A 241 -19.60 8.00 -3.39
CA GLY A 241 -19.62 8.50 -4.76
C GLY A 241 -21.00 8.39 -5.43
N HIS A 242 -21.65 7.23 -5.35
CA HIS A 242 -22.99 7.06 -5.91
C HIS A 242 -24.12 7.48 -4.95
N SER A 243 -23.86 7.64 -3.65
CA SER A 243 -24.82 8.15 -2.65
C SER A 243 -26.15 7.37 -2.55
N LEU A 244 -26.13 6.05 -2.82
CA LEU A 244 -27.31 5.19 -2.71
C LEU A 244 -27.33 4.47 -1.37
N THR A 245 -28.51 4.27 -0.80
CA THR A 245 -28.69 3.45 0.40
C THR A 245 -29.11 2.04 0.00
N VAL A 246 -28.16 1.11 -0.02
CA VAL A 246 -28.40 -0.30 -0.37
C VAL A 246 -28.27 -1.17 0.87
N LYS A 247 -29.39 -1.79 1.29
CA LYS A 247 -29.44 -2.58 2.54
C LYS A 247 -28.94 -4.00 2.38
N ASP A 248 -29.18 -4.61 1.22
CA ASP A 248 -28.72 -5.98 0.95
C ASP A 248 -27.21 -5.98 0.71
N PRO A 249 -26.42 -6.81 1.42
CA PRO A 249 -24.96 -6.81 1.29
C PRO A 249 -24.45 -7.22 -0.08
N ALA A 250 -25.09 -8.18 -0.75
CA ALA A 250 -24.66 -8.66 -2.05
C ALA A 250 -24.94 -7.61 -3.12
N LEU A 251 -26.13 -7.02 -3.12
CA LEU A 251 -26.47 -5.92 -4.01
C LEU A 251 -25.59 -4.68 -3.74
N SER A 252 -25.30 -4.37 -2.48
CA SER A 252 -24.42 -3.25 -2.11
C SER A 252 -23.01 -3.45 -2.67
N LEU A 253 -22.45 -4.66 -2.53
CA LEU A 253 -21.16 -5.02 -3.13
C LEU A 253 -21.18 -4.79 -4.65
N THR A 254 -22.16 -5.34 -5.35
CA THR A 254 -22.29 -5.22 -6.81
C THR A 254 -22.40 -3.76 -7.26
N VAL A 255 -23.19 -2.94 -6.57
CA VAL A 255 -23.35 -1.51 -6.91
C VAL A 255 -22.05 -0.74 -6.69
N ASN A 256 -21.35 -1.00 -5.59
CA ASN A 256 -20.08 -0.35 -5.28
C ASN A 256 -18.98 -0.75 -6.29
N GLU A 257 -18.93 -2.01 -6.70
CA GLU A 257 -18.00 -2.48 -7.74
C GLU A 257 -18.34 -1.89 -9.11
N PHE A 258 -19.63 -1.84 -9.43
CA PHE A 258 -20.13 -1.25 -10.67
C PHE A 258 -19.76 0.24 -10.79
N TYR A 259 -19.85 1.00 -9.71
CA TYR A 259 -19.39 2.39 -9.66
C TYR A 259 -17.94 2.53 -10.16
N TRP A 260 -17.03 1.73 -9.60
CA TRP A 260 -15.62 1.77 -10.01
C TRP A 260 -15.40 1.25 -11.43
N ASN A 261 -16.16 0.27 -11.89
CA ASN A 261 -16.07 -0.24 -13.25
C ASN A 261 -16.43 0.83 -14.29
N ILE A 262 -17.52 1.58 -14.05
CA ILE A 262 -17.93 2.68 -14.92
C ILE A 262 -16.93 3.83 -14.83
N TYR A 263 -16.52 4.21 -13.61
CA TYR A 263 -15.56 5.30 -13.40
C TYR A 263 -14.22 5.05 -14.10
N ALA A 264 -13.70 3.83 -14.02
CA ALA A 264 -12.45 3.43 -14.66
C ALA A 264 -12.53 3.40 -16.19
N GLY A 265 -13.71 3.11 -16.76
CA GLY A 265 -13.94 3.10 -18.21
C GLY A 265 -14.20 4.48 -18.84
N ALA A 266 -14.31 5.55 -18.03
CA ALA A 266 -14.72 6.88 -18.50
C ALA A 266 -13.70 8.00 -18.18
N ALA A 267 -13.57 8.40 -16.90
CA ALA A 267 -12.86 9.61 -16.49
C ALA A 267 -11.58 9.36 -15.68
N ARG A 268 -11.62 8.38 -14.77
CA ARG A 268 -10.49 7.91 -13.93
C ARG A 268 -9.72 8.96 -13.10
N LEU A 269 -10.15 10.22 -13.00
CA LEU A 269 -9.36 11.30 -12.37
C LEU A 269 -8.83 10.96 -10.96
N ASP A 270 -9.64 10.34 -10.11
CA ASP A 270 -9.30 9.97 -8.72
C ASP A 270 -8.55 8.62 -8.59
N LEU A 271 -8.43 7.88 -9.70
CA LEU A 271 -7.72 6.60 -9.81
C LEU A 271 -6.47 6.67 -10.70
N SER A 272 -6.16 7.84 -11.27
CA SER A 272 -5.05 8.03 -12.23
C SER A 272 -4.06 9.13 -11.85
N ASN A 273 -4.36 9.96 -10.84
CA ASN A 273 -3.46 11.07 -10.50
C ASN A 273 -2.23 10.60 -9.73
N GLY A 274 -1.09 11.17 -10.13
CA GLY A 274 0.26 10.80 -9.73
C GLY A 274 0.43 10.62 -8.22
N MET A 275 1.22 9.59 -7.92
CA MET A 275 1.45 8.99 -6.63
C MET A 275 1.78 9.96 -5.49
N GLU A 276 1.45 9.48 -4.29
CA GLU A 276 1.68 10.08 -2.98
C GLU A 276 0.64 11.13 -2.68
N MET A 277 0.37 11.32 -1.40
CA MET A 277 -0.62 12.25 -0.88
C MET A 277 -0.52 13.64 -1.53
N GLY A 278 0.56 14.02 -2.23
CA GLY A 278 0.62 15.29 -2.97
C GLY A 278 0.52 16.51 -2.05
N GLY A 279 0.83 16.31 -0.76
CA GLY A 279 0.57 17.29 0.31
C GLY A 279 -0.86 17.27 0.88
N LEU A 280 -1.72 16.38 0.43
CA LEU A 280 -3.06 16.13 0.99
C LEU A 280 -2.96 15.55 2.41
N PRO A 281 -3.96 15.83 3.25
CA PRO A 281 -3.97 15.36 4.64
C PRO A 281 -4.41 13.89 4.77
N GLN A 282 -5.06 13.32 3.75
CA GLN A 282 -5.55 11.93 3.74
C GLN A 282 -5.30 11.24 2.38
N PRO A 283 -5.11 9.90 2.37
CA PRO A 283 -4.89 9.15 1.14
C PRO A 283 -6.10 9.18 0.21
N THR A 284 -5.79 9.14 -1.07
CA THR A 284 -6.77 9.09 -2.16
C THR A 284 -7.12 7.64 -2.50
N PRO A 285 -8.22 7.41 -3.25
CA PRO A 285 -8.53 6.09 -3.80
C PRO A 285 -7.35 5.46 -4.59
N ALA A 286 -6.60 6.26 -5.34
CA ALA A 286 -5.39 5.81 -6.03
C ALA A 286 -4.33 5.25 -5.06
N ASP A 287 -4.09 5.90 -3.91
CA ASP A 287 -3.15 5.41 -2.90
C ASP A 287 -3.52 4.02 -2.36
N PHE A 288 -4.82 3.78 -2.14
CA PHE A 288 -5.31 2.47 -1.71
C PHE A 288 -5.21 1.42 -2.83
N LEU A 289 -5.56 1.79 -4.07
CA LEU A 289 -5.54 0.89 -5.22
C LEU A 289 -4.11 0.43 -5.55
N TYR A 290 -3.17 1.37 -5.69
CA TYR A 290 -1.76 1.04 -5.95
C TYR A 290 -1.13 0.24 -4.81
N ARG A 291 -1.73 0.30 -3.61
CA ARG A 291 -1.33 -0.52 -2.47
C ARG A 291 -1.92 -1.92 -2.45
N MET A 292 -3.11 -2.06 -2.99
CA MET A 292 -3.83 -3.31 -3.04
C MET A 292 -3.32 -4.24 -4.15
N VAL A 293 -3.01 -3.70 -5.34
CA VAL A 293 -2.62 -4.48 -6.53
C VAL A 293 -1.44 -5.43 -6.26
N PRO A 294 -0.23 -4.99 -5.88
CA PRO A 294 0.90 -5.90 -5.71
C PRO A 294 0.75 -6.84 -4.49
N ALA A 295 -0.06 -6.46 -3.50
CA ALA A 295 -0.43 -7.37 -2.41
C ALA A 295 -1.33 -8.51 -2.91
N LEU A 296 -2.30 -8.21 -3.79
CA LEU A 296 -3.14 -9.20 -4.47
C LEU A 296 -2.34 -10.05 -5.46
N GLU A 297 -1.39 -9.48 -6.19
CA GLU A 297 -0.46 -10.23 -7.06
C GLU A 297 0.34 -11.26 -6.26
N THR A 298 0.87 -10.83 -5.12
CA THR A 298 1.61 -11.73 -4.22
C THR A 298 0.69 -12.85 -3.72
N LEU A 299 -0.53 -12.53 -3.26
CA LEU A 299 -1.51 -13.54 -2.83
C LEU A 299 -1.89 -14.51 -3.96
N ALA A 300 -2.15 -14.02 -5.17
CA ALA A 300 -2.49 -14.88 -6.31
C ALA A 300 -1.35 -15.84 -6.67
N LYS A 301 -0.09 -15.43 -6.45
CA LYS A 301 1.09 -16.27 -6.65
C LYS A 301 1.27 -17.33 -5.56
N ILE A 302 1.10 -16.96 -4.28
CA ILE A 302 1.39 -17.86 -3.14
C ILE A 302 0.16 -18.66 -2.67
N ARG A 303 -1.05 -18.25 -3.05
CA ARG A 303 -2.35 -18.89 -2.75
C ARG A 303 -3.25 -18.95 -4.01
N PRO A 304 -2.82 -19.56 -5.12
CA PRO A 304 -3.59 -19.59 -6.37
C PRO A 304 -4.94 -20.32 -6.26
N GLU A 305 -5.12 -21.15 -5.23
CA GLU A 305 -6.35 -21.87 -4.91
C GLU A 305 -7.46 -20.96 -4.35
N GLN A 306 -7.11 -19.79 -3.83
CA GLN A 306 -8.07 -18.84 -3.24
C GLN A 306 -8.66 -17.95 -4.34
N LEU A 307 -9.80 -18.38 -4.90
CA LEU A 307 -10.47 -17.69 -6.00
C LEU A 307 -10.77 -16.22 -5.69
N ASP A 308 -11.27 -15.89 -4.49
CA ASP A 308 -11.62 -14.51 -4.10
C ASP A 308 -10.47 -13.53 -4.31
N ASN A 309 -9.22 -13.94 -4.03
CA ASN A 309 -8.05 -13.08 -4.22
C ASN A 309 -7.80 -12.81 -5.71
N ARG A 310 -7.99 -13.81 -6.56
CA ARG A 310 -7.85 -13.69 -8.01
C ARG A 310 -8.96 -12.86 -8.63
N PHE A 311 -10.20 -13.02 -8.16
CA PHE A 311 -11.32 -12.16 -8.56
C PHE A 311 -11.04 -10.70 -8.20
N ARG A 312 -10.64 -10.43 -6.96
CA ARG A 312 -10.25 -9.07 -6.52
C ARG A 312 -9.06 -8.53 -7.31
N LEU A 313 -8.08 -9.36 -7.65
CA LEU A 313 -6.94 -8.94 -8.47
C LEU A 313 -7.40 -8.48 -9.86
N GLY A 314 -8.24 -9.25 -10.54
CA GLY A 314 -8.77 -8.87 -11.85
C GLY A 314 -9.59 -7.58 -11.79
N MET A 315 -10.39 -7.39 -10.73
CA MET A 315 -11.12 -6.14 -10.52
C MET A 315 -10.18 -4.97 -10.23
N ALA A 316 -9.14 -5.17 -9.42
CA ALA A 316 -8.15 -4.14 -9.11
C ALA A 316 -7.40 -3.70 -10.38
N TYR A 317 -7.00 -4.65 -11.24
CA TYR A 317 -6.43 -4.33 -12.54
C TYR A 317 -7.42 -3.54 -13.42
N ARG A 318 -8.70 -3.92 -13.43
CA ARG A 318 -9.73 -3.18 -14.18
C ARG A 318 -9.89 -1.75 -13.66
N TRP A 319 -9.95 -1.54 -12.35
CA TRP A 319 -10.01 -0.20 -11.75
C TRP A 319 -8.73 0.60 -12.01
N ASN A 320 -7.58 -0.09 -12.11
CA ASN A 320 -6.31 0.49 -12.50
C ASN A 320 -6.14 0.63 -14.03
N ASN A 321 -7.14 0.25 -14.83
CA ASN A 321 -7.09 0.18 -16.30
C ASN A 321 -5.84 -0.53 -16.83
N ASP A 322 -5.37 -1.57 -16.13
CA ASP A 322 -4.32 -2.46 -16.61
C ASP A 322 -4.95 -3.47 -17.58
N GLN A 323 -5.10 -3.04 -18.83
CA GLN A 323 -5.98 -3.72 -19.79
C GLN A 323 -5.63 -5.18 -20.07
N LEU A 324 -4.34 -5.49 -20.23
CA LEU A 324 -3.90 -6.86 -20.47
C LEU A 324 -4.03 -7.70 -19.18
N PRO A 325 -3.46 -7.29 -18.03
CA PRO A 325 -3.59 -8.07 -16.79
C PRO A 325 -5.04 -8.33 -16.34
N MET A 326 -5.97 -7.38 -16.54
CA MET A 326 -7.37 -7.61 -16.17
C MET A 326 -8.01 -8.73 -17.00
N ILE A 327 -7.78 -8.76 -18.31
CA ILE A 327 -8.33 -9.78 -19.21
C ILE A 327 -7.67 -11.14 -18.92
N GLU A 328 -6.34 -11.18 -18.89
CA GLU A 328 -5.58 -12.43 -18.65
C GLU A 328 -5.95 -13.08 -17.31
N THR A 329 -6.19 -12.28 -16.27
CA THR A 329 -6.59 -12.79 -14.95
C THR A 329 -7.93 -13.51 -15.02
N PHE A 330 -8.93 -12.95 -15.69
CA PHE A 330 -10.25 -13.57 -15.81
C PHE A 330 -10.28 -14.70 -16.86
N GLU A 331 -9.51 -14.62 -17.94
CA GLU A 331 -9.31 -15.76 -18.85
C GLU A 331 -8.72 -16.96 -18.11
N ALA A 332 -7.71 -16.73 -17.25
CA ALA A 332 -7.17 -17.77 -16.40
C ALA A 332 -8.21 -18.33 -15.42
N LEU A 333 -9.04 -17.49 -14.79
CA LEU A 333 -10.13 -17.96 -13.92
C LEU A 333 -11.16 -18.81 -14.67
N VAL A 334 -11.60 -18.35 -15.85
CA VAL A 334 -12.53 -19.11 -16.70
C VAL A 334 -11.93 -20.46 -17.11
N ARG A 335 -10.63 -20.53 -17.40
CA ARG A 335 -9.96 -21.79 -17.72
C ARG A 335 -9.82 -22.71 -16.51
N ASP A 336 -9.43 -22.16 -15.36
CA ASP A 336 -9.04 -22.96 -14.19
C ASP A 336 -10.25 -23.41 -13.35
N ILE A 337 -11.38 -22.68 -13.39
CA ILE A 337 -12.61 -23.07 -12.68
C ILE A 337 -13.30 -24.20 -13.46
N PRO A 338 -13.51 -25.39 -12.85
CA PRO A 338 -14.18 -26.50 -13.51
C PRO A 338 -15.63 -26.20 -13.90
N ASP A 339 -16.10 -26.73 -15.02
CA ASP A 339 -17.44 -26.45 -15.57
C ASP A 339 -18.60 -26.91 -14.68
N ASN A 340 -18.35 -27.84 -13.74
CA ASN A 340 -19.35 -28.27 -12.76
C ASN A 340 -19.57 -27.25 -11.64
N ARG A 341 -18.68 -26.26 -11.46
CA ARG A 341 -18.84 -25.16 -10.51
C ARG A 341 -19.49 -23.96 -11.20
N LYS A 342 -20.79 -24.07 -11.47
CA LYS A 342 -21.55 -23.10 -12.28
C LYS A 342 -21.46 -21.66 -11.79
N THR A 343 -21.74 -21.39 -10.51
CA THR A 343 -21.73 -20.02 -9.96
C THR A 343 -20.38 -19.30 -10.14
N PRO A 344 -19.23 -19.81 -9.64
CA PRO A 344 -17.96 -19.13 -9.84
C PRO A 344 -17.52 -19.11 -11.32
N LYS A 345 -17.96 -20.06 -12.15
CA LYS A 345 -17.70 -20.05 -13.59
C LYS A 345 -18.47 -18.91 -14.29
N ALA A 346 -19.75 -18.73 -13.93
CA ALA A 346 -20.58 -17.64 -14.42
C ALA A 346 -20.00 -16.28 -14.01
N GLU A 347 -19.58 -16.14 -12.75
CA GLU A 347 -18.94 -14.92 -12.26
C GLU A 347 -17.64 -14.63 -13.02
N ALA A 348 -16.77 -15.62 -13.23
CA ALA A 348 -15.53 -15.43 -13.99
C ALA A 348 -15.79 -14.97 -15.44
N LEU A 349 -16.79 -15.55 -16.11
CA LEU A 349 -17.19 -15.16 -17.45
C LEU A 349 -17.77 -13.75 -17.49
N LEU A 350 -18.61 -13.39 -16.52
CA LEU A 350 -19.18 -12.05 -16.40
C LEU A 350 -18.10 -11.00 -16.16
N GLN A 351 -17.14 -11.27 -15.27
CA GLN A 351 -16.03 -10.36 -15.01
C GLN A 351 -15.06 -10.25 -16.20
N LEU A 352 -14.87 -11.33 -16.97
CA LEU A 352 -14.15 -11.31 -18.24
C LEU A 352 -14.84 -10.41 -19.26
N ALA A 353 -16.17 -10.56 -19.43
CA ALA A 353 -16.96 -9.70 -20.30
C ALA A 353 -16.82 -8.22 -19.92
N TRP A 354 -16.91 -7.91 -18.62
CA TRP A 354 -16.71 -6.55 -18.13
C TRP A 354 -15.28 -6.02 -18.35
N SER A 355 -14.27 -6.88 -18.29
CA SER A 355 -12.88 -6.47 -18.52
C SER A 355 -12.64 -6.16 -19.99
N ARG A 356 -13.16 -7.00 -20.90
CA ARG A 356 -13.16 -6.73 -22.34
C ARG A 356 -13.88 -5.42 -22.66
N ILE A 357 -15.10 -5.22 -22.14
CA ILE A 357 -15.85 -3.99 -22.45
C ILE A 357 -15.25 -2.74 -21.83
N ASN A 358 -14.59 -2.85 -20.68
CA ASN A 358 -13.87 -1.73 -20.07
C ASN A 358 -12.70 -1.28 -20.94
N LYS A 359 -11.92 -2.21 -21.51
CA LYS A 359 -10.88 -1.90 -22.49
C LYS A 359 -11.46 -1.16 -23.70
N VAL A 360 -12.56 -1.67 -24.27
CA VAL A 360 -13.21 -1.08 -25.45
C VAL A 360 -13.71 0.34 -25.14
N ALA A 361 -14.37 0.52 -24.01
CA ALA A 361 -14.88 1.82 -23.56
C ALA A 361 -13.75 2.84 -23.35
N TRP A 362 -12.67 2.44 -22.67
CA TRP A 362 -11.51 3.30 -22.43
C TRP A 362 -10.81 3.70 -23.72
N ASN A 363 -10.52 2.74 -24.61
CA ASN A 363 -9.84 3.00 -25.87
C ASN A 363 -10.72 3.74 -26.89
N ARG A 364 -12.04 3.76 -26.67
CA ARG A 364 -13.06 4.34 -27.56
C ARG A 364 -13.01 3.76 -28.97
N THR A 365 -12.60 2.49 -29.08
CA THR A 365 -12.51 1.76 -30.34
C THR A 365 -13.84 1.10 -30.65
N LEU A 366 -14.64 1.72 -31.53
CA LEU A 366 -15.84 1.08 -32.03
C LEU A 366 -15.46 -0.18 -32.84
N HIS A 367 -16.26 -1.24 -32.71
CA HIS A 367 -16.08 -2.50 -33.43
C HIS A 367 -14.79 -3.27 -33.08
N ASP A 368 -14.17 -3.00 -31.94
CA ASP A 368 -13.11 -3.86 -31.40
C ASP A 368 -13.66 -5.29 -31.23
N PRO A 369 -12.93 -6.35 -31.69
CA PRO A 369 -13.37 -7.74 -31.52
C PRO A 369 -13.72 -8.11 -30.07
N ASP A 370 -13.14 -7.42 -29.08
CA ASP A 370 -13.47 -7.61 -27.68
C ASP A 370 -14.91 -7.25 -27.34
N SER A 371 -15.59 -6.40 -28.11
CA SER A 371 -17.02 -6.12 -27.94
C SER A 371 -17.90 -7.34 -28.22
N LEU A 372 -17.59 -8.08 -29.30
CA LEU A 372 -18.28 -9.32 -29.65
C LEU A 372 -17.96 -10.44 -28.66
N GLN A 373 -16.71 -10.53 -28.21
CA GLN A 373 -16.29 -11.51 -27.22
C GLN A 373 -16.91 -11.22 -25.84
N ALA A 374 -17.00 -9.95 -25.43
CA ALA A 374 -17.68 -9.55 -24.20
C ALA A 374 -19.15 -9.98 -24.21
N TYR A 375 -19.87 -9.76 -25.32
CA TYR A 375 -21.25 -10.24 -25.47
C TYR A 375 -21.32 -11.78 -25.34
N ALA A 376 -20.45 -12.51 -26.04
CA ALA A 376 -20.45 -13.97 -26.00
C ALA A 376 -20.10 -14.54 -24.62
N ASP A 377 -19.17 -13.90 -23.89
CA ASP A 377 -18.81 -14.28 -22.54
C ASP A 377 -19.96 -14.02 -21.56
N ALA A 378 -20.67 -12.89 -21.70
CA ALA A 378 -21.87 -12.57 -20.91
C ALA A 378 -23.04 -13.53 -21.22
N GLU A 379 -23.24 -13.93 -22.48
CA GLU A 379 -24.25 -14.91 -22.88
C GLU A 379 -23.96 -16.29 -22.25
N LYS A 380 -22.70 -16.74 -22.27
CA LYS A 380 -22.29 -17.96 -21.57
C LYS A 380 -22.49 -17.85 -20.05
N ALA A 381 -22.19 -16.69 -19.47
CA ALA A 381 -22.43 -16.44 -18.05
C ALA A 381 -23.93 -16.55 -17.71
N SER A 382 -24.80 -15.96 -18.54
CA SER A 382 -26.27 -16.05 -18.39
C SER A 382 -26.75 -17.51 -18.38
N GLY A 383 -26.21 -18.35 -19.28
CA GLY A 383 -26.53 -19.78 -19.33
C GLY A 383 -26.10 -20.61 -18.11
N LEU A 384 -25.18 -20.09 -17.29
CA LEU A 384 -24.68 -20.75 -16.07
C LEU A 384 -25.21 -20.11 -14.78
N ALA A 385 -25.74 -18.89 -14.86
CA ALA A 385 -26.18 -18.10 -13.71
C ALA A 385 -27.39 -18.75 -13.01
N GLU A 386 -27.25 -19.02 -11.71
CA GLU A 386 -28.31 -19.61 -10.89
C GLU A 386 -29.02 -18.56 -10.02
N LEU A 387 -28.32 -17.48 -9.63
CA LEU A 387 -28.86 -16.41 -8.79
C LEU A 387 -29.48 -15.28 -9.63
N PRO A 388 -30.56 -14.62 -9.16
CA PRO A 388 -31.15 -13.48 -9.86
C PRO A 388 -30.17 -12.34 -10.13
N ILE A 389 -29.24 -12.07 -9.20
CA ILE A 389 -28.25 -11.01 -9.35
C ILE A 389 -27.28 -11.28 -10.51
N ASP A 390 -26.84 -12.54 -10.67
CA ASP A 390 -25.93 -12.95 -11.74
C ASP A 390 -26.64 -12.88 -13.11
N LYS A 391 -27.90 -13.30 -13.18
CA LYS A 391 -28.72 -13.20 -14.40
C LYS A 391 -28.98 -11.75 -14.80
N PHE A 392 -29.35 -10.91 -13.83
CA PHE A 392 -29.48 -9.47 -14.03
C PHE A 392 -28.19 -8.88 -14.62
N LEU A 393 -27.04 -9.17 -14.01
CA LEU A 393 -25.77 -8.63 -14.47
C LEU A 393 -25.39 -9.15 -15.85
N ALA A 394 -25.65 -10.42 -16.17
CA ALA A 394 -25.38 -10.99 -17.48
C ALA A 394 -26.21 -10.31 -18.58
N GLU A 395 -27.53 -10.17 -18.38
CA GLU A 395 -28.43 -9.48 -19.32
C GLU A 395 -28.05 -8.00 -19.49
N TYR A 396 -27.76 -7.32 -18.39
CA TYR A 396 -27.30 -5.94 -18.43
C TYR A 396 -25.97 -5.80 -19.20
N THR A 397 -25.01 -6.72 -18.98
CA THR A 397 -23.70 -6.69 -19.65
C THR A 397 -23.82 -6.96 -21.14
N MET A 398 -24.73 -7.86 -21.56
CA MET A 398 -25.05 -8.05 -22.99
C MET A 398 -25.60 -6.76 -23.60
N ALA A 399 -26.58 -6.12 -22.97
CA ALA A 399 -27.12 -4.84 -23.45
C ALA A 399 -26.06 -3.73 -23.52
N TYR A 400 -25.20 -3.63 -22.51
CA TYR A 400 -24.13 -2.63 -22.46
C TYR A 400 -23.06 -2.88 -23.55
N SER A 401 -22.74 -4.15 -23.81
CA SER A 401 -21.76 -4.53 -24.85
C SER A 401 -22.23 -4.13 -26.25
N MET A 402 -23.53 -4.22 -26.51
CA MET A 402 -24.12 -3.84 -27.80
C MET A 402 -23.88 -2.38 -28.18
N ILE A 403 -23.59 -1.48 -27.21
CA ILE A 403 -23.22 -0.08 -27.47
C ILE A 403 -21.99 0.03 -28.40
N PHE A 404 -21.09 -0.95 -28.33
CA PHE A 404 -19.79 -0.93 -29.02
C PHE A 404 -19.71 -1.91 -30.20
N MET A 405 -20.70 -2.78 -30.35
CA MET A 405 -20.73 -3.80 -31.39
C MET A 405 -21.12 -3.21 -32.77
N PRO A 406 -20.71 -3.85 -33.88
CA PRO A 406 -21.13 -3.47 -35.23
C PRO A 406 -22.64 -3.44 -35.46
N ASP A 407 -23.39 -4.28 -34.75
CA ASP A 407 -24.85 -4.40 -34.82
C ASP A 407 -25.57 -3.51 -33.78
N TYR A 408 -24.93 -2.46 -33.26
CA TYR A 408 -25.52 -1.44 -32.38
C TYR A 408 -26.92 -0.91 -32.82
N GLY A 409 -27.24 -1.05 -34.11
CA GLY A 409 -28.54 -0.73 -34.68
C GLY A 409 -29.70 -1.64 -34.25
N ASP A 410 -29.45 -2.82 -33.66
CA ASP A 410 -30.51 -3.70 -33.15
C ASP A 410 -31.02 -3.25 -31.77
N LYS A 411 -31.74 -2.12 -31.78
CA LYS A 411 -32.34 -1.51 -30.59
C LYS A 411 -33.40 -2.39 -29.93
N ALA A 412 -34.08 -3.23 -30.72
CA ALA A 412 -35.08 -4.16 -30.21
C ALA A 412 -34.44 -5.25 -29.34
N LYS A 413 -33.32 -5.83 -29.80
CA LYS A 413 -32.56 -6.80 -29.01
C LYS A 413 -31.95 -6.17 -27.75
N MET A 414 -31.40 -4.97 -27.86
CA MET A 414 -30.89 -4.23 -26.68
C MET A 414 -32.01 -3.97 -25.66
N LEU A 415 -33.18 -3.52 -26.11
CA LEU A 415 -34.34 -3.31 -25.24
C LEU A 415 -34.80 -4.61 -24.57
N ARG A 416 -34.79 -5.74 -25.29
CA ARG A 416 -35.12 -7.05 -24.72
C ARG A 416 -34.17 -7.40 -23.56
N HIS A 417 -32.85 -7.31 -23.78
CA HIS A 417 -31.87 -7.58 -22.72
C HIS A 417 -32.07 -6.67 -21.51
N LEU A 418 -32.31 -5.37 -21.70
CA LEU A 418 -32.59 -4.47 -20.57
C LEU A 418 -33.91 -4.81 -19.86
N THR A 419 -34.92 -5.30 -20.58
CA THR A 419 -36.19 -5.74 -20.01
C THR A 419 -36.01 -7.02 -19.18
N ASP A 420 -35.25 -7.98 -19.70
CA ASP A 420 -34.92 -9.23 -18.99
C ASP A 420 -34.03 -8.93 -17.78
N ALA A 421 -33.06 -8.02 -17.91
CA ALA A 421 -32.26 -7.53 -16.78
C ALA A 421 -33.15 -6.92 -15.68
N LYS A 422 -34.16 -6.11 -16.04
CA LYS A 422 -35.10 -5.55 -15.06
C LYS A 422 -35.92 -6.64 -14.37
N LEU A 423 -36.37 -7.64 -15.12
CA LEU A 423 -37.13 -8.76 -14.58
C LEU A 423 -36.31 -9.52 -13.52
N TRP A 424 -35.04 -9.82 -13.81
CA TRP A 424 -34.16 -10.47 -12.83
C TRP A 424 -33.79 -9.55 -11.67
N PHE A 425 -33.56 -8.26 -11.92
CA PHE A 425 -33.33 -7.28 -10.86
C PHE A 425 -34.52 -7.21 -9.89
N ASP A 426 -35.75 -7.37 -10.39
CA ASP A 426 -36.95 -7.40 -9.57
C ASP A 426 -37.06 -8.61 -8.63
N GLU A 427 -36.21 -9.61 -8.79
CA GLU A 427 -36.08 -10.77 -7.91
C GLU A 427 -34.88 -10.67 -6.95
N VAL A 428 -34.02 -9.64 -7.09
CA VAL A 428 -32.83 -9.48 -6.23
C VAL A 428 -33.23 -9.01 -4.83
N PRO A 429 -32.76 -9.67 -3.76
CA PRO A 429 -32.94 -9.19 -2.38
C PRO A 429 -32.45 -7.75 -2.20
N GLY A 430 -33.25 -6.93 -1.52
CA GLY A 430 -32.93 -5.52 -1.27
C GLY A 430 -32.99 -4.62 -2.50
N LYS A 431 -33.60 -5.07 -3.60
CA LYS A 431 -33.88 -4.24 -4.77
C LYS A 431 -34.52 -2.92 -4.41
N ASP A 432 -34.15 -1.90 -5.18
CA ASP A 432 -34.65 -0.54 -5.03
C ASP A 432 -34.68 0.15 -6.40
N ASP A 433 -35.70 0.97 -6.65
CA ASP A 433 -35.87 1.65 -7.93
C ASP A 433 -34.76 2.67 -8.20
N ALA A 434 -34.20 3.31 -7.16
CA ALA A 434 -33.06 4.21 -7.32
C ALA A 434 -31.79 3.45 -7.72
N VAL A 435 -31.60 2.23 -7.20
CA VAL A 435 -30.51 1.34 -7.62
C VAL A 435 -30.68 0.91 -9.08
N TRP A 436 -31.88 0.50 -9.48
CA TRP A 436 -32.15 0.20 -10.90
C TRP A 436 -31.88 1.40 -11.81
N ARG A 437 -32.37 2.60 -11.43
CA ARG A 437 -32.09 3.83 -12.16
C ARG A 437 -30.59 4.06 -12.28
N TYR A 438 -29.83 3.84 -11.22
CA TYR A 438 -28.39 4.08 -11.23
C TYR A 438 -27.66 3.28 -12.34
N PHE A 439 -28.01 2.01 -12.55
CA PHE A 439 -27.48 1.22 -13.68
C PHE A 439 -27.81 1.86 -15.04
N LEU A 440 -29.06 2.27 -15.25
CA LEU A 440 -29.47 2.93 -16.51
C LEU A 440 -28.82 4.30 -16.74
N HIS A 441 -28.37 4.96 -15.67
CA HIS A 441 -27.77 6.30 -15.71
C HIS A 441 -26.24 6.29 -15.81
N SER A 442 -25.61 5.14 -16.08
CA SER A 442 -24.19 5.11 -16.48
C SER A 442 -23.99 5.97 -17.73
N GLU A 443 -22.97 6.82 -17.77
CA GLU A 443 -22.86 7.93 -18.75
C GLU A 443 -23.09 7.50 -20.21
N LEU A 444 -22.50 6.37 -20.61
CA LEU A 444 -22.60 5.85 -21.97
C LEU A 444 -23.96 5.23 -22.27
N LEU A 445 -24.51 4.41 -21.36
CA LEU A 445 -25.83 3.81 -21.56
C LEU A 445 -26.91 4.89 -21.56
N LYS A 446 -26.84 5.84 -20.63
CA LYS A 446 -27.79 6.94 -20.52
C LYS A 446 -27.92 7.71 -21.84
N ALA A 447 -26.79 8.06 -22.45
CA ALA A 447 -26.77 8.77 -23.73
C ALA A 447 -27.49 7.99 -24.84
N VAL A 448 -27.33 6.66 -24.87
CA VAL A 448 -28.03 5.78 -25.83
C VAL A 448 -29.53 5.72 -25.55
N LEU A 449 -29.93 5.56 -24.29
CA LEU A 449 -31.34 5.43 -23.92
C LEU A 449 -32.13 6.72 -24.13
N ASP A 450 -31.54 7.88 -23.85
CA ASP A 450 -32.18 9.18 -24.05
C ASP A 450 -32.37 9.52 -25.54
N ALA A 451 -31.46 9.06 -26.40
CA ALA A 451 -31.44 9.39 -27.82
C ALA A 451 -32.51 8.64 -28.63
N ASP A 452 -32.99 7.49 -28.16
CA ASP A 452 -33.92 6.63 -28.92
C ASP A 452 -35.26 6.42 -28.17
N PRO A 453 -36.40 6.88 -28.73
CA PRO A 453 -37.71 6.73 -28.12
C PRO A 453 -38.14 5.28 -27.80
N THR A 454 -37.53 4.29 -28.44
CA THR A 454 -37.81 2.85 -28.22
C THR A 454 -37.55 2.45 -26.76
N PHE A 455 -36.64 3.14 -26.06
CA PHE A 455 -36.34 2.87 -24.64
C PHE A 455 -37.24 3.61 -23.65
N ARG A 456 -38.19 4.44 -24.10
CA ARG A 456 -39.14 5.13 -23.20
C ARG A 456 -39.87 4.20 -22.21
N PRO A 457 -40.31 2.98 -22.58
CA PRO A 457 -40.99 2.09 -21.63
C PRO A 457 -40.13 1.73 -20.42
N ILE A 458 -38.83 1.46 -20.64
CA ILE A 458 -37.90 1.07 -19.58
C ILE A 458 -37.40 2.27 -18.76
N LEU A 459 -37.41 3.47 -19.34
CA LEU A 459 -37.19 4.72 -18.62
C LEU A 459 -38.43 5.12 -17.80
N ALA A 460 -39.64 4.91 -18.32
CA ALA A 460 -40.90 5.27 -17.66
C ALA A 460 -41.27 4.36 -16.48
N SER A 461 -40.86 3.09 -16.51
CA SER A 461 -40.97 2.18 -15.35
C SER A 461 -40.20 2.70 -14.12
N THR A 462 -39.30 3.68 -14.31
CA THR A 462 -38.57 4.34 -13.24
C THR A 462 -39.21 5.63 -12.72
N LEU A 463 -40.28 6.17 -13.33
CA LEU A 463 -40.86 7.47 -12.96
C LEU A 463 -41.99 7.40 -11.90
N LYS A 464 -42.41 6.21 -11.44
CA LYS A 464 -43.50 6.08 -10.45
C LYS A 464 -42.99 6.03 -9.00
N ARG A 465 -42.98 7.19 -8.34
CA ARG A 465 -43.47 7.47 -6.95
C ARG A 465 -42.91 8.80 -6.44
N ASN A 466 -43.50 9.90 -6.91
CA ASN A 466 -43.69 11.08 -6.07
C ASN A 466 -45.20 11.19 -5.88
N GLY A 467 -45.67 10.62 -4.76
CA GLY A 467 -47.06 10.65 -4.32
C GLY A 467 -47.06 10.47 -2.82
#